data_AF-A0A6C0LM57-F1
#
_entry.id   AF-A0A6C0LM57-F1
#
_cell.length_a   1.000
_cell.length_b   1.000
_cell.length_c   1.000
_cell.angle_alpha   90.00
_cell.angle_beta   90.00
_cell.angle_gamma   90.00
#
_symmetry.space_group_name_H-M   'P 1'
#
loop_
_entity.id
_entity.type
_entity.pdbx_description
1 polymer ?
#
loop_
_entity_poly.entity_id
_entity_poly.type
_entity_poly.pdbx_seq_one_letter_code
_entity_poly.pdbx_strand_id
1 'polypeptide(L)'
;MDIVKPFLIGGSVIAGSKFVSKYASPALAPLIGGMPTGIIATYFMDDDKSKTEYYNGYAYSSFLLFIAILCCHLWSSNTDTPVNIISTVCILVWAILSYLVINAFVINAKSSKGKSKK
;
A
#
# COMPACT_ATOMS: atom_id res chain seq x y z
N MET A 1 11.26 13.43 -17.80
CA MET A 1 9.95 12.76 -18.06
C MET A 1 9.53 11.87 -16.88
N ASP A 2 10.26 11.96 -15.77
CA ASP A 2 10.38 10.88 -14.78
C ASP A 2 9.24 10.87 -13.76
N ILE A 3 8.55 12.00 -13.58
CA ILE A 3 7.33 12.10 -12.77
C ILE A 3 6.06 11.84 -13.58
N VAL A 4 6.06 12.20 -14.87
CA VAL A 4 4.88 12.10 -15.74
C VAL A 4 4.51 10.64 -16.01
N LYS A 5 5.50 9.76 -16.22
CA LYS A 5 5.27 8.33 -16.46
C LYS A 5 4.62 7.61 -15.25
N PRO A 6 5.15 7.72 -14.01
CA PRO A 6 4.47 7.18 -12.82
C PRO A 6 3.07 7.73 -12.61
N PHE A 7 2.87 9.04 -12.84
CA PHE A 7 1.56 9.66 -12.70
C PHE A 7 0.53 9.08 -13.68
N LEU A 8 0.88 8.96 -14.97
CA LEU A 8 0.00 8.39 -15.98
C LEU A 8 -0.32 6.92 -15.69
N ILE A 9 0.65 6.14 -15.23
CA ILE A 9 0.46 4.72 -14.92
C ILE A 9 -0.39 4.56 -13.65
N GLY A 10 -0.11 5.31 -12.59
CA GLY A 10 -0.95 5.31 -11.38
C GLY A 10 -2.38 5.76 -11.67
N GLY A 11 -2.55 6.83 -12.45
CA GLY A 11 -3.85 7.32 -12.90
C GLY A 11 -4.60 6.31 -13.76
N SER A 12 -3.90 5.61 -14.66
CA SER A 12 -4.47 4.56 -15.51
C SER A 12 -4.94 3.36 -14.69
N VAL A 13 -4.22 2.99 -13.64
CA VAL A 13 -4.63 1.88 -12.75
C VAL A 13 -5.90 2.24 -11.98
N ILE A 14 -5.99 3.45 -11.41
CA ILE A 14 -7.22 3.90 -10.72
C ILE A 14 -8.39 4.01 -11.70
N ALA A 15 -8.16 4.56 -12.90
CA ALA A 15 -9.18 4.65 -13.94
C ALA A 15 -9.63 3.25 -14.40
N GLY A 16 -8.71 2.30 -14.54
CA GLY A 16 -8.97 0.91 -14.86
C GLY A 16 -9.82 0.21 -13.79
N SER A 17 -9.49 0.39 -12.52
CA SER A 17 -10.32 -0.13 -11.41
C SER A 17 -11.74 0.43 -11.44
N LYS A 18 -11.92 1.74 -11.70
CA LYS A 18 -13.23 2.38 -11.83
C LYS A 18 -13.97 1.94 -13.09
N PHE A 19 -13.26 1.64 -14.18
CA PHE A 19 -13.86 1.10 -15.39
C PHE A 19 -14.35 -0.31 -15.14
N VAL A 20 -13.51 -1.20 -14.58
CA VAL A 20 -13.90 -2.59 -14.30
C VAL A 20 -15.01 -2.68 -13.28
N SER A 21 -15.08 -1.80 -12.28
CA SER A 21 -16.22 -1.78 -11.34
C SER A 21 -17.56 -1.44 -11.99
N LYS A 22 -17.58 -0.92 -13.23
CA LYS A 22 -18.82 -0.71 -14.01
C LYS A 22 -19.27 -1.96 -14.78
N TYR A 23 -18.33 -2.83 -15.16
CA TYR A 23 -18.58 -4.00 -16.01
C TYR A 23 -18.46 -5.34 -15.26
N ALA A 24 -17.88 -5.32 -14.07
CA ALA A 24 -17.69 -6.44 -13.18
C ALA A 24 -18.10 -6.05 -11.76
N SER A 25 -18.27 -7.05 -10.89
CA SER A 25 -18.56 -6.80 -9.48
C SER A 25 -17.53 -5.84 -8.88
N PRO A 26 -17.94 -4.82 -8.12
CA PRO A 26 -17.01 -3.95 -7.37
C PRO A 26 -16.02 -4.72 -6.50
N ALA A 27 -16.37 -5.94 -6.08
CA ALA A 27 -15.48 -6.84 -5.34
C ALA A 27 -14.22 -7.25 -6.13
N LEU A 28 -14.23 -7.14 -7.47
CA LEU A 28 -13.09 -7.46 -8.33
C LEU A 28 -12.19 -6.25 -8.61
N ALA A 29 -12.65 -5.02 -8.34
CA ALA A 29 -11.88 -3.80 -8.58
C ALA A 29 -10.50 -3.76 -7.87
N PRO A 30 -10.32 -4.35 -6.66
CA PRO A 30 -9.01 -4.40 -6.00
C PRO A 30 -7.94 -5.20 -6.75
N LEU A 31 -8.34 -6.16 -7.61
CA LEU A 31 -7.38 -6.96 -8.41
C LEU A 31 -6.58 -6.10 -9.39
N ILE A 32 -7.16 -4.99 -9.83
CA ILE A 32 -6.52 -4.07 -10.78
C ILE A 32 -5.83 -2.93 -10.04
N GLY A 33 -6.44 -2.43 -8.97
CA GLY A 33 -6.01 -1.19 -8.31
C GLY A 33 -5.06 -1.36 -7.13
N GLY A 34 -5.28 -2.40 -6.32
CA GLY A 34 -4.69 -2.50 -4.98
C GLY A 34 -3.32 -3.18 -4.96
N MET A 35 -3.22 -4.40 -5.49
CA MET A 35 -1.99 -5.19 -5.42
C MET A 35 -0.98 -4.94 -6.56
N PRO A 36 -1.40 -4.73 -7.83
CA PRO A 36 -0.44 -4.50 -8.91
C PRO A 36 0.37 -3.21 -8.73
N THR A 37 -0.21 -2.18 -8.12
CA THR A 37 0.40 -0.83 -8.04
C THR A 37 1.70 -0.78 -7.25
N GLY A 38 1.79 -1.48 -6.11
CA GLY A 38 3.02 -1.52 -5.32
C GLY A 38 4.16 -2.26 -6.03
N ILE A 39 3.85 -3.30 -6.81
CA ILE A 39 4.85 -3.99 -7.64
C ILE A 39 5.29 -3.09 -8.80
N ILE A 40 4.32 -2.46 -9.49
CA ILE A 40 4.57 -1.55 -10.61
C ILE A 40 5.46 -0.38 -10.19
N ALA A 41 5.32 0.13 -8.95
CA ALA A 41 6.15 1.22 -8.44
C ALA A 41 7.66 0.94 -8.51
N THR A 42 8.08 -0.32 -8.36
CA THR A 42 9.51 -0.70 -8.40
C THR A 42 10.13 -0.66 -9.79
N TYR A 43 9.34 -0.66 -10.86
CA TYR A 43 9.83 -0.49 -12.24
C TYR A 43 10.35 0.93 -12.52
N PHE A 44 10.00 1.90 -11.68
CA PHE A 44 10.48 3.27 -11.78
C PHE A 44 11.70 3.54 -10.89
N MET A 45 12.28 2.51 -10.27
CA MET A 45 13.49 2.61 -9.48
C MET A 45 14.70 2.15 -10.29
N ASP A 46 15.79 2.90 -10.20
CA ASP A 46 16.95 2.73 -11.07
C ASP A 46 17.79 1.49 -10.74
N ASP A 47 17.86 1.09 -9.46
CA ASP A 47 18.76 0.04 -9.00
C ASP A 47 18.10 -0.99 -8.07
N ASP A 48 18.68 -2.19 -8.02
CA ASP A 48 18.15 -3.32 -7.27
C ASP A 48 18.23 -3.16 -5.76
N LYS A 49 19.18 -2.35 -5.26
CA LYS A 49 19.25 -2.05 -3.83
C LYS A 49 18.06 -1.18 -3.42
N SER A 50 17.72 -0.15 -4.18
CA SER A 50 16.53 0.68 -3.96
C SER A 50 15.24 -0.15 -4.04
N LYS A 51 15.12 -1.04 -5.02
CA LYS A 51 13.96 -1.96 -5.12
C LYS A 51 13.86 -2.90 -3.91
N THR A 52 14.97 -3.46 -3.47
CA THR A 52 15.01 -4.34 -2.28
C THR A 52 14.60 -3.59 -1.02
N GLU A 53 15.10 -2.36 -0.84
CA GLU A 53 14.72 -1.50 0.28
C GLU A 53 13.24 -1.13 0.25
N TYR A 54 12.69 -0.85 -0.93
CA TYR A 54 11.27 -0.65 -1.12
C TYR A 54 10.47 -1.89 -0.72
N TYR A 55 10.84 -3.09 -1.20
CA TYR A 55 10.12 -4.32 -0.87
C TYR A 55 10.16 -4.66 0.62
N ASN A 56 11.26 -4.35 1.32
CA ASN A 56 11.33 -4.51 2.77
C ASN A 56 10.27 -3.67 3.48
N GLY A 57 10.10 -2.39 3.13
CA GLY A 57 9.04 -1.55 3.68
C GLY A 57 7.63 -1.94 3.20
N TYR A 58 7.53 -2.31 1.93
CA TYR A 58 6.27 -2.68 1.27
C TYR A 58 5.66 -3.94 1.89
N ALA A 59 6.47 -4.93 2.28
CA ALA A 59 5.97 -6.14 2.94
C ALA A 59 5.24 -5.82 4.26
N TYR A 60 5.86 -5.03 5.14
CA TYR A 60 5.24 -4.65 6.42
C TYR A 60 4.00 -3.77 6.24
N SER A 61 4.08 -2.75 5.37
CA SER A 61 2.93 -1.88 5.12
C SER A 61 1.77 -2.62 4.43
N SER A 62 2.05 -3.58 3.54
CA SER A 62 1.03 -4.41 2.90
C SER A 62 0.35 -5.35 3.89
N PHE A 63 1.10 -5.94 4.83
CA PHE A 63 0.51 -6.76 5.88
C PHE A 63 -0.41 -5.93 6.79
N LEU A 64 0.02 -4.73 7.19
CA LEU A 64 -0.83 -3.82 7.95
C LEU A 64 -2.05 -3.35 7.13
N LEU A 65 -1.90 -3.16 5.82
CA LEU A 65 -3.01 -2.79 4.94
C LEU A 65 -4.04 -3.91 4.87
N PHE A 66 -3.59 -5.17 4.80
CA PHE A 66 -4.48 -6.33 4.89
C PHE A 66 -5.28 -6.32 6.19
N ILE A 67 -4.64 -6.07 7.34
CA ILE A 67 -5.34 -5.94 8.63
C ILE A 67 -6.35 -4.79 8.58
N ALA A 68 -5.98 -3.64 8.04
CA ALA A 68 -6.88 -2.48 7.93
C ALA A 68 -8.10 -2.77 7.06
N ILE A 69 -7.93 -3.51 5.95
CA ILE A 69 -9.02 -3.96 5.08
C ILE A 69 -9.91 -4.96 5.81
N LEU A 70 -9.31 -5.89 6.56
CA LEU A 70 -10.07 -6.85 7.39
C LEU A 70 -10.90 -6.12 8.44
N CYS A 71 -10.35 -5.10 9.11
CA CYS A 71 -11.09 -4.24 10.02
C CYS A 71 -12.22 -3.49 9.31
N CYS A 72 -12.00 -2.96 8.11
CA CYS A 72 -13.06 -2.34 7.31
C CYS A 72 -14.21 -3.32 7.06
N HIS A 73 -13.90 -4.54 6.62
CA HIS A 73 -14.88 -5.57 6.34
C HIS A 73 -15.68 -5.96 7.59
N LEU A 74 -14.99 -6.26 8.70
CA LEU A 74 -15.64 -6.67 9.94
C LEU A 74 -16.48 -5.53 10.54
N TRP A 75 -15.97 -4.30 10.58
CA TRP A 75 -16.71 -3.17 11.14
C TRP A 75 -17.95 -2.84 10.30
N SER A 76 -17.81 -2.80 8.96
CA SER A 76 -18.96 -2.53 8.08
C SER A 76 -20.01 -3.64 8.08
N SER A 77 -19.63 -4.88 8.41
CA SER A 77 -20.57 -6.01 8.48
C SER A 77 -21.30 -6.11 9.82
N ASN A 78 -20.84 -5.39 10.86
CA ASN A 78 -21.39 -5.50 12.23
C ASN A 78 -21.97 -4.18 12.77
N THR A 79 -21.94 -3.10 11.99
CA THR A 79 -22.49 -1.79 12.40
C THR A 79 -23.10 -1.05 11.22
N ASP A 80 -24.02 -0.12 11.49
CA ASP A 80 -24.60 0.79 10.50
C ASP A 80 -23.72 2.01 10.19
N THR A 81 -22.45 1.98 10.63
CA THR A 81 -21.53 3.09 10.40
C THR A 81 -21.25 3.22 8.90
N PRO A 82 -21.35 4.43 8.30
CA PRO A 82 -21.05 4.62 6.90
C PRO A 82 -19.65 4.12 6.53
N VAL A 83 -19.53 3.28 5.49
CA VAL A 83 -18.26 2.66 5.06
C VAL A 83 -17.18 3.70 4.80
N ASN A 84 -17.54 4.88 4.27
CA ASN A 84 -16.58 5.98 4.05
C ASN A 84 -15.90 6.44 5.35
N ILE A 85 -16.62 6.45 6.48
CA ILE A 85 -16.07 6.81 7.79
C ILE A 85 -15.14 5.69 8.27
N ILE A 86 -15.59 4.43 8.20
CA ILE A 86 -14.79 3.26 8.57
C ILE A 86 -13.48 3.24 7.78
N SER A 87 -13.55 3.37 6.45
CA SER A 87 -12.38 3.38 5.58
C SER A 87 -11.43 4.54 5.88
N THR A 88 -11.95 5.73 6.21
CA THR A 88 -11.13 6.89 6.61
C THR A 88 -10.39 6.62 7.91
N VAL A 89 -11.04 6.02 8.91
CA VAL A 89 -10.39 5.66 10.17
C VAL A 89 -9.32 4.60 9.94
N CYS A 90 -9.67 3.52 9.23
CA CYS A 90 -8.74 2.42 8.98
C CYS A 90 -7.51 2.86 8.17
N ILE A 91 -7.65 3.74 7.17
CA ILE A 91 -6.51 4.21 6.37
C ILE A 91 -5.59 5.14 7.19
N LEU A 92 -6.13 5.96 8.09
CA LEU A 92 -5.33 6.80 8.97
C LEU A 92 -4.54 5.97 9.99
N VAL A 93 -5.20 5.00 10.63
CA VAL A 93 -4.55 4.07 11.56
C VAL A 93 -3.46 3.27 10.83
N TRP A 94 -3.76 2.76 9.64
CA TRP A 94 -2.79 2.06 8.80
C TRP A 94 -1.57 2.93 8.49
N ALA A 95 -1.76 4.18 8.09
CA ALA A 95 -0.66 5.07 7.72
C ALA A 95 0.27 5.33 8.92
N ILE A 96 -0.30 5.60 10.11
CA ILE A 96 0.46 5.82 11.34
C ILE A 96 1.23 4.55 11.75
N LEU A 97 0.55 3.41 11.81
CA LEU A 97 1.18 2.15 12.21
C LEU A 97 2.26 1.71 11.21
N SER A 98 2.01 1.87 9.91
CA SER A 98 2.99 1.54 8.87
C SER A 98 4.24 2.38 8.99
N TYR A 99 4.10 3.68 9.24
CA TYR A 99 5.25 4.55 9.48
C TYR A 99 6.07 4.09 10.68
N LEU A 100 5.42 3.81 11.81
CA LEU A 100 6.10 3.35 13.04
C LEU A 100 6.82 2.01 12.83
N VAL A 101 6.16 1.03 12.21
CA VAL A 101 6.70 -0.31 11.98
C VAL A 101 7.86 -0.26 10.98
N ILE A 102 7.72 0.44 9.86
CA ILE A 102 8.81 0.57 8.86
C ILE A 102 10.01 1.28 9.49
N ASN A 103 9.79 2.36 10.24
CA ASN A 103 10.87 3.07 10.88
C ASN A 103 11.62 2.20 11.90
N ALA A 104 10.88 1.44 12.72
CA ALA A 104 11.47 0.54 13.71
C ALA A 104 12.19 -0.66 13.10
N PHE A 105 11.55 -1.39 12.19
CA PHE A 105 12.02 -2.70 11.73
C PHE A 105 12.83 -2.67 10.43
N VAL A 106 12.68 -1.63 9.61
CA VAL A 106 13.40 -1.51 8.34
C VAL A 106 14.52 -0.48 8.46
N ILE A 107 14.19 0.76 8.86
CA ILE A 107 15.16 1.87 8.87
C ILE A 107 16.14 1.74 10.04
N ASN A 108 15.64 1.63 11.28
CA ASN A 108 16.48 1.58 12.48
C ASN A 108 17.28 0.27 12.58
N ALA A 109 16.71 -0.86 12.19
CA ALA A 109 17.41 -2.15 12.15
C ALA A 109 18.62 -2.15 11.19
N LYS A 110 18.49 -1.46 10.05
CA LYS A 110 19.58 -1.29 9.08
C LYS A 110 20.69 -0.37 9.61
N SER A 111 20.31 0.72 10.31
CA SER A 111 21.25 1.63 10.97
C SER A 111 22.08 0.92 12.07
N SER A 112 21.45 0.03 12.85
CA SER A 112 22.12 -0.78 13.87
C SER A 112 23.14 -1.77 13.26
N LYS A 113 22.76 -2.49 12.20
CA LYS A 113 23.67 -3.43 11.50
C LYS A 113 24.88 -2.74 10.85
N GLY A 114 24.74 -1.48 10.43
CA GLY A 114 25.84 -0.67 9.90
C GLY A 114 26.86 -0.23 10.94
N LYS A 115 26.44 -0.05 12.21
CA LYS A 115 27.32 0.32 13.32
C LYS A 115 28.13 -0.86 13.89
N SER A 116 27.62 -2.08 13.78
CA SER A 116 28.32 -3.29 14.26
C SER A 116 29.45 -3.78 13.34
N LYS A 117 29.61 -3.19 12.15
CA LYS A 117 30.64 -3.55 11.16
C LYS A 117 31.79 -2.53 11.05
N LYS A 118 31.85 -1.57 11.97
CA LYS A 118 33.01 -0.68 12.17
C LYS A 118 33.66 -1.03 13.51
#